data_AF-A0AAV5L909-F1
#
_entry.id   AF-A0AAV5L909-F1
#
_cell.length_a   1.000
_cell.length_b   1.000
_cell.length_c   1.000
_cell.angle_alpha   90.00
_cell.angle_beta   90.00
_cell.angle_gamma   90.00
#
_symmetry.space_group_name_H-M   'P 1'
#
loop_
_entity.id
_entity.type
_entity.pdbx_description
1 polymer ?
#
loop_
_entity_poly.entity_id
_entity_poly.type
_entity_poly.pdbx_seq_one_letter_code
_entity_poly.pdbx_strand_id
1 'polypeptide(L)' 'MMKYALATLLHTFEWEIPIEVELDVSEKFGFVMKKMNPLVAIPIPRLATLEQYY' A
#
# COMPACT_ATOMS: atom_id res chain seq x y z
N MET A 1 -17.40 5.22 3.19
CA MET A 1 -16.37 6.00 2.49
C MET A 1 -15.01 5.30 2.49
N MET A 2 -14.44 4.94 3.65
CA MET A 2 -13.15 4.22 3.73
C MET A 2 -13.06 2.93 2.90
N LYS A 3 -14.11 2.10 2.88
CA LYS A 3 -14.14 0.87 2.07
C LYS A 3 -13.99 1.14 0.57
N TYR A 4 -14.60 2.21 0.07
CA TYR A 4 -14.52 2.60 -1.34
C TYR A 4 -13.15 3.17 -1.69
N ALA A 5 -12.56 3.98 -0.79
CA ALA A 5 -11.20 4.46 -0.96
C ALA A 5 -10.20 3.30 -1.02
N LEU A 6 -10.32 2.33 -0.10
CA LEU A 6 -9.49 1.13 -0.10
C LEU A 6 -9.68 0.31 -1.39
N ALA A 7 -10.92 0.04 -1.79
CA ALA A 7 -11.22 -0.69 -3.03
C ALA A 7 -10.63 0.01 -4.26
N THR A 8 -10.72 1.34 -4.33
CA THR A 8 -10.16 2.12 -5.44
C THR A 8 -8.64 1.98 -5.50
N LEU A 9 -7.95 2.12 -4.36
CA LEU A 9 -6.49 1.98 -4.28
C LEU A 9 -6.03 0.57 -4.69
N LEU A 10 -6.71 -0.47 -4.20
CA LEU A 10 -6.38 -1.86 -4.54
C LEU A 10 -6.71 -2.23 -5.98
N HIS A 11 -7.74 -1.62 -6.57
CA HIS A 11 -8.10 -1.88 -7.96
C HIS A 11 -7.22 -1.13 -8.95
N THR A 12 -6.77 0.06 -8.60
CA THR A 12 -6.05 0.95 -9.55
C THR A 12 -4.59 0.57 -9.71
N PHE A 13 -3.94 0.13 -8.62
CA PHE A 13 -2.49 -0.04 -8.58
C PHE A 13 -2.08 -1.48 -8.29
N GLU A 14 -1.03 -1.93 -8.96
CA GLU A 14 -0.16 -2.98 -8.44
C GLU A 14 0.77 -2.37 -7.40
N TRP A 15 1.09 -3.14 -6.36
CA TRP A 15 1.87 -2.66 -5.23
C TRP A 15 3.16 -3.46 -5.11
N GLU A 16 4.28 -2.75 -5.12
CA GLU A 16 5.59 -3.33 -4.94
C GLU A 16 6.24 -2.80 -3.66
N ILE A 17 7.01 -3.67 -3.02
CA ILE A 17 7.91 -3.30 -1.93
C ILE A 17 9.29 -3.05 -2.57
N PRO A 18 9.97 -1.93 -2.24
CA PRO A 18 11.32 -1.69 -2.75
C PRO A 18 12.25 -2.86 -2.39
N ILE A 19 13.10 -3.27 -3.33
CA ILE A 19 13.93 -4.48 -3.24
C ILE A 19 14.82 -4.49 -1.98
N GLU A 20 15.24 -3.32 -1.54
CA GLU A 20 16.13 -3.13 -0.39
C GLU A 20 15.39 -3.03 0.95
N VAL A 21 14.06 -3.16 0.96
CA VAL A 21 13.23 -3.03 2.17
C VAL A 21 12.79 -4.39 2.66
N GLU A 22 13.31 -4.79 3.82
CA GLU A 22 12.81 -5.95 4.55
C GLU A 22 11.42 -5.65 5.12
N LEU A 23 10.51 -6.64 5.05
CA LEU A 23 9.20 -6.55 5.68
C LEU A 23 9.32 -6.72 7.19
N ASP A 24 9.69 -5.64 7.87
CA ASP A 24 9.69 -5.61 9.33
C ASP A 24 8.24 -5.60 9.85
N VAL A 25 7.90 -6.54 10.73
CA VAL A 25 6.61 -6.63 11.41
C VAL A 25 6.70 -6.26 12.89
N SER A 26 7.88 -5.84 13.36
CA SER A 26 8.06 -5.39 14.73
C SER A 26 7.28 -4.11 14.99
N GLU A 27 6.89 -3.92 16.24
CA GLU A 27 6.01 -2.85 16.68
C GLU A 27 6.71 -1.91 17.67
N LYS A 28 6.37 -0.63 17.58
CA LYS A 28 6.76 0.35 18.59
C LYS A 28 5.81 0.22 19.78
N PHE A 29 6.35 -0.01 20.97
CA PHE A 29 5.59 -0.05 22.21
C PHE A 29 4.79 1.26 22.43
N GLY A 30 3.51 1.14 22.79
CA GLY A 30 2.65 2.28 23.09
C GLY A 30 1.17 1.91 23.08
N PHE A 31 0.30 2.93 23.24
CA PHE A 31 -1.15 2.76 23.25
C PHE A 31 -1.75 2.39 21.87
N VAL A 32 -1.00 2.62 20.80
CA VAL A 32 -1.41 2.35 19.42
C VAL A 32 -0.43 1.37 18.78
N MET A 33 -0.95 0.45 17.98
CA MET A 33 -0.18 -0.52 17.20
C MET A 33 0.47 0.19 16.02
N LYS A 34 1.74 0.59 16.15
CA LYS A 34 2.53 1.21 15.08
C LYS A 34 3.71 0.32 14.74
N LYS A 35 3.99 0.12 13.45
CA LYS A 35 5.21 -0.54 13.00
C LYS A 35 6.43 0.22 13.51
N MET A 36 7.45 -0.50 13.97
CA MET A 36 8.72 0.09 14.41
C MET A 36 9.39 0.84 13.26
N ASN A 37 9.46 0.18 12.10
CA ASN A 37 9.88 0.76 10.83
C ASN A 37 8.69 0.77 9.86
N PRO A 38 8.13 1.95 9.51
CA PRO A 38 7.03 2.03 8.55
C PRO A 38 7.43 1.52 7.17
N LEU A 39 6.60 0.64 6.60
CA LEU A 39 6.77 0.17 5.23
C LEU A 39 6.30 1.24 4.24
N VAL A 40 7.11 1.51 3.22
CA VAL A 40 6.72 2.32 2.07
C VAL A 40 6.44 1.37 0.91
N ALA A 41 5.27 1.52 0.30
CA ALA A 41 4.88 0.77 -0.89
C ALA A 41 4.80 1.72 -2.10
N ILE A 42 5.19 1.24 -3.28
CA ILE A 42 5.15 2.00 -4.52
C ILE A 42 3.91 1.58 -5.31
N PRO A 43 2.95 2.49 -5.56
CA PRO A 43 1.80 2.19 -6.41
C PRO A 43 2.20 2.30 -7.89
N ILE A 44 2.08 1.21 -8.63
CA ILE A 44 2.30 1.15 -10.07
C ILE A 44 0.93 1.06 -10.76
N PRO A 45 0.59 1.95 -11.71
CA PRO A 45 -0.67 1.83 -12.44
C PRO A 45 -0.82 0.44 -13.07
N ARG A 46 -1.87 -0.29 -12.71
CA ARG A 46 -2.11 -1.65 -13.23
C ARG A 46 -2.40 -1.65 -14.73
N LEU A 47 -3.07 -0.61 -15.22
CA LEU A 47 -3.49 -0.46 -16.61
C LEU A 47 -2.85 0.79 -17.20
N ALA A 48 -2.57 0.74 -18.50
CA ALA A 48 -1.81 1.79 -19.20
C ALA A 48 -2.65 3.03 -19.48
N THR A 49 -3.98 2.88 -19.63
CA THR A 49 -4.88 3.99 -19.96
C THR A 49 -6.11 4.01 -19.06
N LEU A 50 -6.68 5.21 -18.88
CA LEU A 50 -7.81 5.43 -17.97
C LEU A 50 -9.08 4.71 -18.42
N GLU A 51 -9.27 4.54 -19.73
CA GLU A 51 -10.44 3.88 -20.32
C GLU A 51 -10.54 2.41 -19.91
N GLN A 52 -9.42 1.79 -19.52
CA GLN A 52 -9.39 0.39 -19.11
C GLN A 52 -9.94 0.15 -17.69
N TYR A 53 -10.20 1.23 -16.94
CA TYR A 53 -10.76 1.17 -15.57
C TYR A 53 -12.29 1.40 -15.51
N TYR A 54 -12.91 1.79 -16.63
CA TYR A 54 -14.35 2.05 -16.76
C TYR A 54 -15.08 0.89 -17.43
#